data_AF-A0A1G6EJF4-F1
#
_entry.id   AF-A0A1G6EJF4-F1
#
_cell.length_a   1.000
_cell.length_b   1.000
_cell.length_c   1.000
_cell.angle_alpha   90.00
_cell.angle_beta   90.00
_cell.angle_gamma   90.00
#
_symmetry.space_group_name_H-M   'P 1'
#
loop_
_entity.id
_entity.type
_entity.pdbx_description
1 polymer ?
#
loop_
_entity_poly.entity_id
_entity_poly.type
_entity_poly.pdbx_seq_one_letter_code
_entity_poly.pdbx_strand_id
1 'polypeptide(L)'
;MTTRASDRPLSVILCADWGKNFSKRAVYAADIPARVVRRVPGDGWSFAGVLAEAQRWTLTGSVLATFDAPLGVPDSYLTAMGSLPGAQPLATFLDLLPRARSMPRFYDATTAVLDWAVERPFFSVPAGAGGLRTYLDAAARFGVDMYRQIDRTTGAKSVFIKSGIPGSVGSAACALWQELACELTAARTFKVWPFEGEIQTLLQSTPVVVGEMYPRAAYATALLDDPPTSRAPLVVAKTDAGVRRKAIAALQAASWVSSLSVELEDLAQAEANEDDFDACVTAAALLRCVLEGAPLCPAHLHSPESEGGILGTGSVNLGLPLRTFSGRERPLARPKRTVRQAAGSGRSVASVLRADFGAANRIFRCPIAGCDKVFQGSRGGWDAHVGSRRLHPGWHPELEEAHDRKRRFEAEFPEFFQ
;
A
#
# COMPACT_ATOMS: atom_id res chain seq x y z
N MET A 1 -8.77 -31.31 -33.99
CA MET A 1 -7.44 -30.82 -33.62
C MET A 1 -7.60 -29.85 -32.47
N THR A 2 -7.47 -30.32 -31.23
CA THR A 2 -7.34 -29.49 -30.04
C THR A 2 -5.93 -28.91 -30.06
N THR A 3 -5.78 -27.67 -30.48
CA THR A 3 -4.58 -26.88 -30.26
C THR A 3 -4.28 -26.92 -28.76
N ARG A 4 -3.20 -27.61 -28.37
CA ARG A 4 -2.68 -27.54 -27.01
C ARG A 4 -2.54 -26.06 -26.69
N ALA A 5 -3.22 -25.59 -25.64
CA ALA A 5 -3.02 -24.26 -25.11
C ALA A 5 -1.51 -24.10 -24.92
N SER A 6 -0.87 -23.24 -25.72
CA SER A 6 0.55 -22.95 -25.56
C SER A 6 0.69 -22.37 -24.16
N ASP A 7 1.53 -22.98 -23.33
CA ASP A 7 1.87 -22.45 -22.01
C ASP A 7 2.41 -21.03 -22.23
N ARG A 8 1.61 -20.00 -21.90
CA ARG A 8 2.00 -18.60 -22.07
C ARG A 8 2.74 -18.19 -20.80
N PRO A 9 4.07 -18.00 -20.85
CA PRO A 9 4.79 -17.54 -19.67
C PRO A 9 4.34 -16.12 -19.32
N LEU A 10 4.34 -15.80 -18.03
CA LEU A 10 4.21 -14.42 -17.58
C LEU A 10 5.41 -13.63 -18.09
N SER A 11 5.15 -12.64 -18.94
CA SER A 11 6.18 -11.84 -19.62
C SER A 11 6.39 -10.48 -18.97
N VAL A 12 5.31 -9.82 -18.54
CA VAL A 12 5.37 -8.48 -17.98
C VAL A 12 4.42 -8.33 -16.79
N ILE A 13 4.87 -7.57 -15.80
CA ILE A 13 4.02 -7.05 -14.72
C ILE A 13 3.95 -5.53 -14.85
N LEU A 14 2.75 -4.99 -15.08
CA LEU A 14 2.52 -3.54 -15.06
C LEU A 14 2.06 -3.16 -13.66
N CYS A 15 2.78 -2.26 -12.99
CA CYS A 15 2.44 -1.75 -11.66
C CYS A 15 1.97 -0.30 -11.78
N ALA A 16 0.67 -0.08 -11.56
CA ALA A 16 0.04 1.24 -11.62
C ALA A 16 -0.21 1.81 -10.21
N ASP A 17 0.53 2.85 -9.81
CA ASP A 17 0.12 3.66 -8.66
C ASP A 17 -1.20 4.38 -9.01
N TRP A 18 -2.22 4.21 -8.17
CA TRP A 18 -3.59 4.54 -8.54
C TRP A 18 -4.21 5.61 -7.66
N GLY A 19 -4.18 6.86 -8.14
CA GLY A 19 -4.90 7.96 -7.51
C GLY A 19 -6.31 8.20 -8.08
N LYS A 20 -7.14 8.96 -7.35
CA LYS A 20 -8.38 9.54 -7.90
C LYS A 20 -8.11 10.56 -9.02
N ASN A 21 -6.93 11.19 -9.01
CA ASN A 21 -6.51 12.19 -9.97
C ASN A 21 -5.63 11.50 -11.01
N PHE A 22 -6.01 11.58 -12.29
CA PHE A 22 -5.29 10.96 -13.40
C PHE A 22 -3.83 11.42 -13.50
N SER A 23 -3.55 12.69 -13.17
CA SER A 23 -2.19 13.25 -13.18
C SER A 23 -1.28 12.72 -12.07
N LYS A 24 -1.84 11.93 -11.13
CA LYS A 24 -1.13 11.28 -10.02
C LYS A 24 -1.14 9.76 -10.20
N ARG A 25 -1.14 9.29 -11.44
CA ARG A 25 -1.07 7.87 -11.77
C ARG A 25 0.19 7.64 -12.57
N ALA A 26 1.01 6.71 -12.09
CA ALA A 26 2.24 6.30 -12.74
C ALA A 26 2.20 4.80 -13.00
N VAL A 27 2.79 4.37 -14.12
CA VAL A 27 2.85 2.95 -14.48
C VAL A 27 4.30 2.57 -14.74
N TYR A 28 4.76 1.51 -14.07
CA TYR A 28 6.05 0.89 -14.32
C TYR A 28 5.86 -0.53 -14.83
N ALA A 29 6.71 -0.94 -15.77
CA ALA A 29 6.74 -2.31 -16.27
C ALA A 29 7.94 -3.05 -15.68
N ALA A 30 7.69 -4.23 -15.13
CA ALA A 30 8.70 -5.25 -14.90
C ALA A 30 8.68 -6.25 -16.06
N ASP A 31 9.62 -6.09 -16.98
CA ASP A 31 9.85 -6.99 -18.11
C ASP A 31 10.65 -8.20 -17.61
N ILE A 32 9.99 -9.36 -17.49
CA ILE A 32 10.58 -10.54 -16.85
C ILE A 32 11.67 -11.18 -17.71
N PRO A 33 11.46 -11.44 -19.03
CA PRO A 33 12.52 -11.95 -19.88
C PRO A 33 13.72 -11.02 -19.97
N ALA A 34 13.50 -9.71 -20.10
CA ALA A 34 14.59 -8.74 -20.20
C ALA A 34 15.22 -8.41 -18.83
N ARG A 35 14.52 -8.71 -17.73
CA ARG A 35 14.90 -8.35 -16.35
C ARG A 35 15.06 -6.83 -16.18
N VAL A 36 14.15 -6.07 -16.78
CA VAL A 36 14.17 -4.61 -16.74
C VAL A 36 12.97 -4.09 -15.96
N VAL A 37 13.20 -3.12 -15.09
CA VAL A 37 12.14 -2.28 -14.51
C VAL A 37 12.26 -0.89 -15.10
N ARG A 38 11.20 -0.39 -15.73
CA ARG A 38 11.19 0.92 -16.39
C ARG A 38 9.84 1.60 -16.32
N ARG A 39 9.82 2.93 -16.47
CA ARG A 39 8.56 3.68 -16.52
C ARG A 39 7.90 3.43 -17.87
N VAL A 40 6.59 3.20 -17.88
CA VAL A 40 5.82 3.18 -19.13
C VAL A 40 5.57 4.63 -19.55
N PRO A 41 5.94 5.04 -20.78
CA PRO A 41 5.69 6.40 -21.25
C PRO A 41 4.19 6.73 -21.26
N GLY A 42 3.86 7.91 -20.75
CA GLY A 42 2.48 8.38 -20.66
C GLY A 42 2.16 8.97 -19.30
N ASP A 43 1.13 9.82 -19.29
CA ASP A 43 0.55 10.44 -18.13
C ASP A 43 -0.97 10.30 -18.21
N GLY A 44 -1.67 10.49 -17.09
CA GLY A 44 -3.13 10.49 -17.11
C GLY A 44 -3.74 9.11 -17.34
N TRP A 45 -3.12 8.07 -16.81
CA TRP A 45 -3.53 6.68 -17.03
C TRP A 45 -4.97 6.40 -16.60
N SER A 46 -5.79 5.93 -17.54
CA SER A 46 -7.08 5.28 -17.24
C SER A 46 -6.91 3.77 -17.17
N PHE A 47 -7.86 3.06 -16.57
CA PHE A 47 -7.84 1.61 -16.45
C PHE A 47 -7.79 0.97 -17.84
N ALA A 48 -8.62 1.48 -18.78
CA ALA A 48 -8.58 1.09 -20.19
C ALA A 48 -7.22 1.40 -20.84
N GLY A 49 -6.56 2.50 -20.47
CA GLY A 49 -5.21 2.83 -20.93
C GLY A 49 -4.18 1.80 -20.47
N VAL A 50 -4.23 1.39 -19.20
CA VAL A 50 -3.36 0.33 -18.66
C VAL A 50 -3.66 -1.01 -19.35
N LEU A 51 -4.93 -1.34 -19.60
CA LEU A 51 -5.28 -2.55 -20.35
C LEU A 51 -4.79 -2.50 -21.81
N ALA A 52 -4.85 -1.34 -22.46
CA ALA A 52 -4.33 -1.17 -23.81
C ALA A 52 -2.81 -1.32 -23.85
N GLU A 53 -2.08 -0.82 -22.83
CA GLU A 53 -0.66 -1.11 -22.66
C GLU A 53 -0.43 -2.61 -22.45
N ALA A 54 -1.14 -3.24 -21.52
CA ALA A 54 -1.02 -4.67 -21.26
C ALA A 54 -1.24 -5.50 -22.52
N GLN A 55 -2.25 -5.14 -23.34
CA GLN A 55 -2.54 -5.82 -24.58
C GLN A 55 -1.37 -5.77 -25.58
N ARG A 56 -0.57 -4.70 -25.61
CA ARG A 56 0.65 -4.61 -26.44
C ARG A 56 1.68 -5.66 -26.02
N TRP A 57 1.83 -5.89 -24.72
CA TRP A 57 2.76 -6.89 -24.16
C TRP A 57 2.28 -8.33 -24.32
N THR A 58 1.01 -8.57 -24.65
CA THR A 58 0.51 -9.95 -24.82
C THR A 58 1.13 -10.72 -25.99
N LEU A 59 1.83 -10.02 -26.90
CA LEU A 59 2.59 -10.63 -27.98
C LEU A 59 3.79 -11.46 -27.48
N THR A 60 4.29 -11.14 -26.28
CA THR A 60 5.46 -11.81 -25.67
C THR A 60 5.10 -12.82 -24.58
N GLY A 61 3.84 -12.87 -24.14
CA GLY A 61 3.38 -13.78 -23.10
C GLY A 61 2.09 -13.30 -22.43
N SER A 62 1.78 -13.81 -21.24
CA SER A 62 0.73 -13.23 -20.40
C SER A 62 1.25 -12.01 -19.65
N VAL A 63 0.32 -11.14 -19.25
CA VAL A 63 0.61 -9.88 -18.56
C VAL A 63 -0.18 -9.81 -17.26
N LEU A 64 0.48 -9.40 -16.19
CA LEU A 64 -0.15 -9.11 -14.91
C LEU A 64 -0.23 -7.59 -14.74
N ALA A 65 -1.41 -7.00 -14.84
CA ALA A 65 -1.65 -5.58 -14.59
C ALA A 65 -2.13 -5.38 -13.14
N THR A 66 -1.36 -4.67 -12.34
CA THR A 66 -1.62 -4.46 -10.92
C THR A 66 -1.90 -2.99 -10.63
N PHE A 67 -2.77 -2.75 -9.66
CA PHE A 67 -3.21 -1.39 -9.29
C PHE A 67 -3.04 -1.17 -7.78
N ASP A 68 -2.49 -0.03 -7.37
CA ASP A 68 -2.48 0.41 -5.96
C ASP A 68 -3.84 0.97 -5.56
N ALA A 69 -4.84 0.10 -5.56
CA ALA A 69 -6.14 0.39 -4.99
C ALA A 69 -6.81 -0.93 -4.59
N PRO A 70 -7.54 -0.96 -3.46
CA PRO A 70 -8.29 -2.13 -3.04
C PRO A 70 -9.17 -2.71 -4.14
N LEU A 71 -9.07 -4.02 -4.37
CA LEU A 71 -10.03 -4.84 -5.11
C LEU A 71 -10.66 -5.81 -4.10
N GLY A 72 -11.95 -5.62 -3.83
CA GLY A 72 -12.67 -6.38 -2.82
C GLY A 72 -13.24 -5.50 -1.71
N VAL A 73 -14.12 -6.11 -0.93
CA VAL A 73 -14.80 -5.54 0.23
C VAL A 73 -14.75 -6.52 1.39
N PRO A 74 -14.93 -6.07 2.64
CA PRO A 74 -15.10 -6.99 3.76
C PRO A 74 -16.25 -7.97 3.48
N ASP A 75 -16.08 -9.23 3.88
CA ASP A 75 -17.08 -10.28 3.64
C ASP A 75 -18.46 -9.93 4.22
N SER A 76 -18.46 -9.41 5.45
CA SER A 76 -19.66 -8.90 6.14
C SER A 76 -20.38 -7.79 5.36
N TYR A 77 -19.65 -6.96 4.62
CA TYR A 77 -20.25 -5.92 3.78
C TYR A 77 -20.93 -6.52 2.55
N LEU A 78 -20.28 -7.47 1.86
CA LEU A 78 -20.88 -8.14 0.70
C LEU A 78 -22.17 -8.87 1.10
N THR A 79 -22.14 -9.54 2.26
CA THR A 79 -23.31 -10.18 2.88
C THR A 79 -24.44 -9.19 3.17
N ALA A 80 -24.13 -8.04 3.78
CA ALA A 80 -25.11 -7.00 4.07
C ALA A 80 -25.73 -6.41 2.78
N MET A 81 -24.93 -6.17 1.74
CA MET A 81 -25.39 -5.72 0.42
C MET A 81 -26.34 -6.72 -0.27
N GLY A 82 -26.04 -8.02 -0.15
CA GLY A 82 -26.89 -9.11 -0.66
C GLY A 82 -28.21 -9.27 0.10
N SER A 83 -28.29 -8.77 1.34
CA SER A 83 -29.46 -8.89 2.22
C SER A 83 -30.41 -7.68 2.17
N LEU A 84 -30.09 -6.65 1.35
CA LEU A 84 -30.95 -5.49 1.19
C LEU A 84 -32.32 -5.89 0.61
N PRO A 85 -33.45 -5.27 1.03
CA PRO A 85 -34.77 -5.58 0.49
C PRO A 85 -34.82 -5.48 -1.05
N GLY A 86 -35.27 -6.54 -1.72
CA GLY A 86 -35.36 -6.58 -3.18
C GLY A 86 -34.02 -6.78 -3.92
N ALA A 87 -32.92 -6.95 -3.18
CA ALA A 87 -31.62 -7.24 -3.77
C ALA A 87 -31.55 -8.67 -4.32
N GLN A 88 -30.82 -8.82 -5.44
CA GLN A 88 -30.32 -10.13 -5.83
C GLN A 88 -29.08 -10.48 -4.98
N PRO A 89 -28.89 -11.76 -4.62
CA PRO A 89 -27.67 -12.22 -3.97
C PRO A 89 -26.43 -11.87 -4.79
N LEU A 90 -25.35 -11.49 -4.11
CA LEU A 90 -24.03 -11.25 -4.72
C LEU A 90 -23.16 -12.46 -4.39
N ALA A 91 -22.68 -13.18 -5.42
CA ALA A 91 -21.80 -14.32 -5.20
C ALA A 91 -20.35 -13.86 -4.98
N THR A 92 -19.96 -12.79 -5.67
CA THR A 92 -18.61 -12.24 -5.62
C THR A 92 -18.60 -10.71 -5.56
N PHE A 93 -17.46 -10.14 -5.20
CA PHE A 93 -17.18 -8.71 -5.34
C PHE A 93 -17.34 -8.21 -6.79
N LEU A 94 -17.07 -9.04 -7.80
CA LEU A 94 -17.26 -8.62 -9.20
C LEU A 94 -18.74 -8.39 -9.52
N ASP A 95 -19.66 -9.13 -8.90
CA ASP A 95 -21.10 -8.91 -9.05
C ASP A 95 -21.56 -7.61 -8.39
N LEU A 96 -20.85 -7.17 -7.34
CA LEU A 96 -21.12 -5.89 -6.68
C LEU A 96 -20.84 -4.71 -7.62
N LEU A 97 -19.85 -4.78 -8.50
CA LEU A 97 -19.38 -3.62 -9.28
C LEU A 97 -20.43 -3.06 -10.26
N PRO A 98 -21.10 -3.87 -11.12
CA PRO A 98 -22.21 -3.38 -11.94
C PRO A 98 -23.38 -2.82 -11.12
N ARG A 99 -23.67 -3.42 -9.96
CA ARG A 99 -24.73 -2.96 -9.05
C ARG A 99 -24.39 -1.63 -8.38
N ALA A 100 -23.17 -1.49 -7.87
CA ALA A 100 -22.64 -0.26 -7.30
C ALA A 100 -22.71 0.89 -8.31
N ARG A 101 -22.43 0.61 -9.59
CA ARG A 101 -22.52 1.60 -10.67
C ARG A 101 -23.96 2.07 -10.94
N SER A 102 -24.96 1.21 -10.78
CA SER A 102 -26.37 1.58 -10.97
C SER A 102 -27.00 2.25 -9.74
N MET A 103 -26.37 2.13 -8.57
CA MET A 103 -26.84 2.72 -7.31
C MET A 103 -26.54 4.23 -7.23
N PRO A 104 -27.57 5.08 -7.04
CA PRO A 104 -27.36 6.50 -6.82
C PRO A 104 -26.49 6.73 -5.58
N ARG A 105 -25.49 7.61 -5.71
CA ARG A 105 -24.60 8.03 -4.61
C ARG A 105 -23.77 6.92 -3.96
N PHE A 106 -23.69 5.73 -4.54
CA PHE A 106 -22.89 4.63 -3.95
C PHE A 106 -21.47 5.09 -3.65
N TYR A 107 -20.86 5.80 -4.60
CA TYR A 107 -19.51 6.33 -4.48
C TYR A 107 -19.45 7.69 -3.76
N ASP A 108 -20.54 8.25 -3.24
CA ASP A 108 -20.48 9.54 -2.55
C ASP A 108 -19.99 9.37 -1.12
N ALA A 109 -19.01 10.18 -0.71
CA ALA A 109 -18.59 10.20 0.69
C ALA A 109 -19.70 10.76 1.57
N THR A 110 -20.01 10.08 2.68
CA THR A 110 -20.75 10.66 3.80
C THR A 110 -19.79 11.47 4.69
N THR A 111 -20.27 12.60 5.22
CA THR A 111 -19.54 13.42 6.20
C THR A 111 -20.23 13.45 7.57
N ALA A 112 -21.47 12.98 7.64
CA ALA A 112 -22.20 12.73 8.87
C ALA A 112 -22.39 11.22 9.06
N VAL A 113 -22.20 10.73 10.28
CA VAL A 113 -22.32 9.31 10.63
C VAL A 113 -23.74 8.78 10.39
N LEU A 114 -24.76 9.62 10.61
CA LEU A 114 -26.16 9.26 10.38
C LEU A 114 -26.50 9.04 8.90
N ASP A 115 -25.68 9.57 7.99
CA ASP A 115 -25.86 9.37 6.55
C ASP A 115 -25.22 8.08 6.06
N TRP A 116 -24.43 7.41 6.90
CA TRP A 116 -23.79 6.15 6.55
C TRP A 116 -24.85 5.05 6.43
N ALA A 117 -24.80 4.33 5.31
CA ALA A 117 -25.66 3.20 5.04
C ALA A 117 -24.90 2.16 4.20
N VAL A 118 -25.40 0.94 4.18
CA VAL A 118 -24.85 -0.14 3.36
C VAL A 118 -24.78 0.27 1.88
N GLU A 119 -25.78 0.97 1.35
CA GLU A 119 -25.78 1.46 -0.05
C GLU A 119 -24.95 2.73 -0.29
N ARG A 120 -24.41 3.35 0.77
CA ARG A 120 -23.54 4.54 0.71
C ARG A 120 -22.36 4.34 1.66
N PRO A 121 -21.47 3.37 1.38
CA PRO A 121 -20.53 2.87 2.36
C PRO A 121 -19.34 3.80 2.58
N PHE A 122 -19.04 4.68 1.62
CA PHE A 122 -17.87 5.54 1.68
C PHE A 122 -18.09 6.73 2.60
N PHE A 123 -17.04 7.12 3.32
CA PHE A 123 -17.10 8.23 4.25
C PHE A 123 -15.79 9.01 4.32
N SER A 124 -15.91 10.27 4.75
CA SER A 124 -14.78 11.12 5.10
C SER A 124 -14.86 11.45 6.58
N VAL A 125 -13.78 11.20 7.31
CA VAL A 125 -13.73 11.48 8.76
C VAL A 125 -13.48 12.99 8.94
N PRO A 126 -14.43 13.76 9.48
CA PRO A 126 -14.23 15.20 9.66
C PRO A 126 -13.14 15.48 10.70
N ALA A 127 -12.49 16.63 10.58
CA ALA A 127 -11.55 17.09 11.59
C ALA A 127 -12.32 17.55 12.85
N GLY A 128 -11.99 17.02 14.03
CA GLY A 128 -12.58 17.45 15.30
C GLY A 128 -13.10 16.28 16.16
N ALA A 129 -14.16 16.56 16.93
CA ALA A 129 -14.82 15.57 17.79
C ALA A 129 -15.74 14.66 16.95
N GLY A 130 -15.64 13.34 17.16
CA GLY A 130 -16.24 12.32 16.29
C GLY A 130 -15.17 11.69 15.41
N GLY A 131 -14.59 10.58 15.90
CA GLY A 131 -13.50 9.89 15.21
C GLY A 131 -14.00 8.73 14.34
N LEU A 132 -13.07 8.12 13.61
CA LEU A 132 -13.27 6.89 12.82
C LEU A 132 -14.14 5.84 13.54
N ARG A 133 -13.99 5.71 14.86
CA ARG A 133 -14.77 4.78 15.69
C ARG A 133 -16.28 4.91 15.50
N THR A 134 -16.79 6.12 15.36
CA THR A 134 -18.24 6.36 15.20
C THR A 134 -18.80 5.77 13.90
N TYR A 135 -18.02 5.81 12.82
CA TYR A 135 -18.38 5.14 11.56
C TYR A 135 -18.29 3.62 11.68
N LEU A 136 -17.29 3.10 12.40
CA LEU A 136 -17.20 1.66 12.68
C LEU A 136 -18.44 1.18 13.47
N ASP A 137 -18.84 1.92 14.49
CA ASP A 137 -20.01 1.59 15.30
C ASP A 137 -21.32 1.74 14.49
N ALA A 138 -21.39 2.68 13.54
CA ALA A 138 -22.53 2.80 12.63
C ALA A 138 -22.65 1.58 11.69
N ALA A 139 -21.55 1.16 11.07
CA ALA A 139 -21.52 -0.04 10.22
C ALA A 139 -21.85 -1.32 10.99
N ALA A 140 -21.36 -1.45 12.22
CA ALA A 140 -21.65 -2.60 13.06
C ALA A 140 -23.15 -2.80 13.32
N ARG A 141 -23.97 -1.73 13.31
CA ARG A 141 -25.45 -1.83 13.44
C ARG A 141 -26.10 -2.54 12.25
N PHE A 142 -25.41 -2.57 11.11
CA PHE A 142 -25.81 -3.31 9.91
C PHE A 142 -25.06 -4.64 9.78
N GLY A 143 -24.36 -5.08 10.83
CA GLY A 143 -23.55 -6.30 10.81
C GLY A 143 -22.28 -6.19 9.98
N VAL A 144 -21.85 -4.97 9.62
CA VAL A 144 -20.68 -4.74 8.76
C VAL A 144 -19.43 -4.47 9.60
N ASP A 145 -18.41 -5.32 9.40
CA ASP A 145 -17.02 -5.00 9.70
C ASP A 145 -16.41 -4.21 8.53
N MET A 146 -15.75 -3.11 8.83
CA MET A 146 -15.21 -2.18 7.83
C MET A 146 -13.87 -2.62 7.25
N TYR A 147 -13.21 -3.63 7.84
CA TYR A 147 -11.88 -4.06 7.42
C TYR A 147 -11.92 -5.44 6.80
N ARG A 148 -11.22 -5.60 5.68
CA ARG A 148 -10.87 -6.92 5.16
C ARG A 148 -9.89 -7.59 6.12
N GLN A 149 -9.87 -8.91 6.19
CA GLN A 149 -8.86 -9.65 6.92
C GLN A 149 -7.45 -9.33 6.39
N ILE A 150 -7.30 -9.14 5.07
CA ILE A 150 -6.02 -8.75 4.48
C ILE A 150 -5.58 -7.34 4.88
N ASP A 151 -6.53 -6.40 5.09
CA ASP A 151 -6.21 -5.05 5.58
C ASP A 151 -5.66 -5.11 7.01
N ARG A 152 -6.26 -5.94 7.87
CA ARG A 152 -5.79 -6.15 9.25
C ARG A 152 -4.37 -6.71 9.28
N THR A 153 -4.11 -7.70 8.42
CA THR A 153 -2.82 -8.38 8.36
C THR A 153 -1.71 -7.47 7.83
N THR A 154 -2.02 -6.63 6.85
CA THR A 154 -1.05 -5.68 6.24
C THR A 154 -1.01 -4.32 6.93
N GLY A 155 -1.89 -4.07 7.90
CA GLY A 155 -2.06 -2.77 8.54
C GLY A 155 -2.59 -1.67 7.59
N ALA A 156 -3.26 -2.06 6.50
CA ALA A 156 -3.91 -1.14 5.58
C ALA A 156 -5.15 -0.49 6.21
N LYS A 157 -5.67 0.55 5.54
CA LYS A 157 -6.90 1.24 5.97
C LYS A 157 -8.10 0.60 5.30
N SER A 158 -9.26 0.73 5.93
CA SER A 158 -10.53 0.31 5.33
C SER A 158 -10.72 0.96 3.95
N VAL A 159 -11.16 0.15 3.00
CA VAL A 159 -11.51 0.57 1.64
C VAL A 159 -12.58 1.67 1.60
N PHE A 160 -13.40 1.80 2.65
CA PHE A 160 -14.49 2.77 2.67
C PHE A 160 -14.07 4.19 3.12
N ILE A 161 -12.86 4.36 3.64
CA ILE A 161 -12.38 5.68 4.08
C ILE A 161 -11.84 6.45 2.88
N LYS A 162 -12.53 7.53 2.48
CA LYS A 162 -12.11 8.38 1.36
C LYS A 162 -11.13 9.47 1.73
N SER A 163 -11.26 10.04 2.94
CA SER A 163 -10.41 11.12 3.43
C SER A 163 -10.53 11.29 4.94
N GLY A 164 -9.71 12.18 5.51
CA GLY A 164 -9.70 12.50 6.96
C GLY A 164 -8.78 11.61 7.80
N ILE A 165 -8.30 10.49 7.24
CA ILE A 165 -7.34 9.59 7.87
C ILE A 165 -6.12 9.46 6.96
N PRO A 166 -4.88 9.70 7.44
CA PRO A 166 -3.68 9.49 6.64
C PRO A 166 -3.59 8.05 6.10
N GLY A 167 -3.27 7.92 4.81
CA GLY A 167 -3.23 6.63 4.10
C GLY A 167 -4.60 6.06 3.74
N SER A 168 -5.65 6.88 3.71
CA SER A 168 -6.98 6.48 3.24
C SER A 168 -6.97 6.12 1.75
N VAL A 169 -7.53 4.97 1.40
CA VAL A 169 -7.49 4.40 0.04
C VAL A 169 -8.84 4.46 -0.70
N GLY A 170 -9.92 4.85 -0.03
CA GLY A 170 -11.27 4.74 -0.60
C GLY A 170 -11.53 5.64 -1.80
N SER A 171 -10.78 6.74 -1.94
CA SER A 171 -10.85 7.58 -3.14
C SER A 171 -10.25 6.87 -4.36
N ALA A 172 -9.13 6.17 -4.17
CA ALA A 172 -8.48 5.36 -5.20
C ALA A 172 -9.34 4.14 -5.58
N ALA A 173 -9.87 3.44 -4.57
CA ALA A 173 -10.80 2.32 -4.77
C ALA A 173 -12.01 2.73 -5.59
N CYS A 174 -12.68 3.84 -5.26
CA CYS A 174 -13.81 4.33 -6.05
C CYS A 174 -13.45 4.58 -7.51
N ALA A 175 -12.32 5.24 -7.77
CA ALA A 175 -11.89 5.53 -9.13
C ALA A 175 -11.62 4.24 -9.91
N LEU A 176 -10.87 3.29 -9.32
CA LEU A 176 -10.62 1.99 -9.95
C LEU A 176 -11.91 1.22 -10.21
N TRP A 177 -12.82 1.16 -9.22
CA TRP A 177 -14.05 0.37 -9.31
C TRP A 177 -15.01 0.90 -10.37
N GLN A 178 -15.11 2.22 -10.52
CA GLN A 178 -15.94 2.84 -11.57
C GLN A 178 -15.41 2.52 -12.96
N GLU A 179 -14.08 2.58 -13.14
CA GLU A 179 -13.45 2.29 -14.43
C GLU A 179 -13.50 0.77 -14.74
N LEU A 180 -13.20 -0.08 -13.75
CA LEU A 180 -13.28 -1.54 -13.87
C LEU A 180 -14.72 -2.01 -14.16
N ALA A 181 -15.73 -1.44 -13.51
CA ALA A 181 -17.13 -1.79 -13.75
C ALA A 181 -17.56 -1.53 -15.19
N CYS A 182 -16.99 -0.53 -15.86
CA CYS A 182 -17.23 -0.30 -17.29
C CYS A 182 -16.69 -1.46 -18.13
N GLU A 183 -15.44 -1.86 -17.89
CA GLU A 183 -14.77 -2.91 -18.66
C GLU A 183 -15.30 -4.32 -18.37
N LEU A 184 -15.83 -4.58 -17.16
CA LEU A 184 -16.43 -5.86 -16.81
C LEU A 184 -17.69 -6.18 -17.63
N THR A 185 -18.41 -5.15 -18.08
CA THR A 185 -19.63 -5.31 -18.90
C THR A 185 -19.36 -5.41 -20.41
N ALA A 186 -18.12 -5.17 -20.83
CA ALA A 186 -17.70 -5.27 -22.23
C ALA A 186 -17.26 -6.69 -22.60
N ALA A 187 -17.09 -6.95 -23.90
CA ALA A 187 -16.36 -8.13 -24.36
C ALA A 187 -14.88 -7.97 -23.98
N ARG A 188 -14.49 -8.56 -22.84
CA ARG A 188 -13.17 -8.37 -22.24
C ARG A 188 -12.21 -9.52 -22.49
N THR A 189 -10.92 -9.20 -22.59
CA THR A 189 -9.80 -10.14 -22.78
C THR A 189 -8.97 -10.35 -21.51
N PHE A 190 -9.43 -9.82 -20.37
CA PHE A 190 -8.75 -9.92 -19.08
C PHE A 190 -9.58 -10.65 -18.02
N LYS A 191 -8.90 -11.16 -17.00
CA LYS A 191 -9.48 -11.77 -15.79
C LYS A 191 -9.03 -11.02 -14.53
N VAL A 192 -9.83 -11.01 -13.49
CA VAL A 192 -9.53 -10.33 -12.21
C VAL A 192 -9.21 -11.37 -11.14
N TRP A 193 -7.98 -11.32 -10.64
CA TRP A 193 -7.51 -12.14 -9.54
C TRP A 193 -7.81 -11.48 -8.19
N PRO A 194 -8.18 -12.25 -7.13
CA PRO A 194 -8.41 -13.71 -7.11
C PRO A 194 -9.83 -14.15 -7.49
N PHE A 195 -10.73 -13.22 -7.82
CA PHE A 195 -12.17 -13.52 -7.98
C PHE A 195 -12.51 -14.48 -9.12
N GLU A 196 -11.66 -14.61 -10.12
CA GLU A 196 -11.87 -15.49 -11.27
C GLU A 196 -10.95 -16.72 -11.28
N GLY A 197 -10.25 -17.00 -10.17
CA GLY A 197 -9.46 -18.20 -9.97
C GLY A 197 -8.01 -17.95 -9.57
N GLU A 198 -7.26 -19.04 -9.46
CA GLU A 198 -5.85 -19.04 -9.06
C GLU A 198 -4.95 -18.32 -10.06
N ILE A 199 -3.99 -17.53 -9.56
CA ILE A 199 -3.16 -16.66 -10.41
C ILE A 199 -2.39 -17.42 -11.48
N GLN A 200 -1.88 -18.61 -11.17
CA GLN A 200 -1.12 -19.43 -12.14
C GLN A 200 -2.02 -19.93 -13.26
N THR A 201 -3.22 -20.42 -12.93
CA THR A 201 -4.23 -20.85 -13.91
C THR A 201 -4.66 -19.68 -14.79
N LEU A 202 -4.86 -18.50 -14.20
CA LEU A 202 -5.26 -17.30 -14.94
C LEU A 202 -4.17 -16.84 -15.91
N LEU A 203 -2.90 -16.81 -15.48
CA LEU A 203 -1.77 -16.42 -16.31
C LEU A 203 -1.51 -17.38 -17.48
N GLN A 204 -1.90 -18.65 -17.36
CA GLN A 204 -1.80 -19.63 -18.44
C GLN A 204 -2.96 -19.56 -19.44
N SER A 205 -4.14 -19.13 -18.99
CA SER A 205 -5.38 -19.21 -19.76
C SER A 205 -5.85 -17.87 -20.34
N THR A 206 -5.34 -16.75 -19.82
CA THR A 206 -5.82 -15.41 -20.17
C THR A 206 -4.67 -14.50 -20.57
N PRO A 207 -4.80 -13.69 -21.64
CA PRO A 207 -3.76 -12.74 -22.05
C PRO A 207 -3.38 -11.74 -20.95
N VAL A 208 -4.38 -11.19 -20.23
CA VAL A 208 -4.17 -10.18 -19.19
C VAL A 208 -4.87 -10.60 -17.89
N VAL A 209 -4.15 -10.55 -16.79
CA VAL A 209 -4.69 -10.73 -15.44
C VAL A 209 -4.57 -9.42 -14.68
N VAL A 210 -5.65 -9.00 -14.04
CA VAL A 210 -5.73 -7.79 -13.21
C VAL A 210 -5.69 -8.18 -11.75
N GLY A 211 -4.94 -7.45 -10.93
CA GLY A 211 -4.89 -7.67 -9.48
C GLY A 211 -4.62 -6.42 -8.66
N GLU A 212 -4.84 -6.50 -7.35
CA GLU A 212 -4.48 -5.46 -6.40
C GLU A 212 -3.01 -5.63 -6.00
N MET A 213 -2.28 -4.52 -5.94
CA MET A 213 -0.99 -4.43 -5.24
C MET A 213 -1.09 -3.42 -4.10
N TYR A 214 -0.16 -3.50 -3.16
CA TYR A 214 -0.01 -2.53 -2.08
C TYR A 214 1.47 -2.21 -1.89
N PRO A 215 1.96 -1.02 -2.29
CA PRO A 215 3.38 -0.67 -2.27
C PRO A 215 4.05 -0.91 -0.92
N ARG A 216 3.34 -0.64 0.19
CA ARG A 216 3.86 -0.87 1.54
C ARG A 216 4.14 -2.34 1.85
N ALA A 217 3.39 -3.27 1.26
CA ALA A 217 3.69 -4.69 1.36
C ALA A 217 4.88 -5.11 0.48
N ALA A 218 5.21 -4.32 -0.54
CA ALA A 218 6.27 -4.61 -1.51
C ALA A 218 7.64 -4.02 -1.14
N TYR A 219 7.68 -2.89 -0.41
CA TYR A 219 8.94 -2.19 -0.10
C TYR A 219 10.03 -3.06 0.50
N ALA A 220 9.67 -3.94 1.45
CA ALA A 220 10.64 -4.81 2.08
C ALA A 220 11.30 -5.75 1.05
N THR A 221 10.49 -6.31 0.16
CA THR A 221 10.93 -7.21 -0.92
C THR A 221 11.91 -6.52 -1.87
N ALA A 222 11.66 -5.26 -2.23
CA ALA A 222 12.58 -4.52 -3.09
C ALA A 222 13.86 -4.08 -2.36
N LEU A 223 13.75 -3.61 -1.12
CA LEU A 223 14.81 -2.83 -0.46
C LEU A 223 15.66 -3.62 0.55
N LEU A 224 15.25 -4.83 0.95
CA LEU A 224 15.97 -5.64 1.93
C LEU A 224 16.50 -6.93 1.30
N ASP A 225 17.78 -7.23 1.52
CA ASP A 225 18.41 -8.49 1.09
C ASP A 225 18.03 -9.70 1.96
N ASP A 226 17.31 -9.48 3.06
CA ASP A 226 16.82 -10.54 3.95
C ASP A 226 16.00 -11.59 3.14
N PRO A 227 16.16 -12.90 3.39
CA PRO A 227 15.31 -13.92 2.75
C PRO A 227 13.85 -13.79 3.20
N PRO A 228 12.86 -14.24 2.40
CA PRO A 228 11.43 -14.02 2.65
C PRO A 228 10.96 -14.35 4.08
N THR A 229 11.46 -15.44 4.67
CA THR A 229 11.10 -15.89 6.03
C THR A 229 11.54 -14.94 7.14
N SER A 230 12.56 -14.12 6.90
CA SER A 230 13.11 -13.14 7.87
C SER A 230 12.88 -11.69 7.46
N ARG A 231 12.28 -11.48 6.29
CA ARG A 231 12.06 -10.16 5.71
C ARG A 231 10.84 -9.52 6.36
N ALA A 232 11.08 -8.63 7.32
CA ALA A 232 10.02 -7.93 8.02
C ALA A 232 9.38 -6.83 7.14
N PRO A 233 8.09 -6.48 7.35
CA PRO A 233 7.44 -5.40 6.63
C PRO A 233 8.18 -4.09 6.82
N LEU A 234 8.17 -3.22 5.80
CA LEU A 234 8.95 -1.99 5.78
C LEU A 234 8.06 -0.78 5.50
N VAL A 235 8.21 0.27 6.29
CA VAL A 235 7.64 1.59 6.01
C VAL A 235 8.70 2.49 5.43
N VAL A 236 8.38 3.14 4.32
CA VAL A 236 9.18 4.21 3.73
C VAL A 236 8.38 5.50 3.87
N ALA A 237 9.03 6.57 4.34
CA ALA A 237 8.42 7.90 4.37
C ALA A 237 8.44 8.51 2.97
N LYS A 238 7.60 7.97 2.07
CA LYS A 238 7.64 8.27 0.64
C LYS A 238 7.38 9.74 0.29
N THR A 239 6.74 10.51 1.17
CA THR A 239 6.51 11.95 0.96
C THR A 239 7.80 12.76 1.10
N ASP A 240 8.81 12.24 1.79
CA ASP A 240 10.12 12.89 1.96
C ASP A 240 11.04 12.55 0.78
N ALA A 241 11.40 13.56 -0.01
CA ALA A 241 12.25 13.41 -1.20
C ALA A 241 13.68 12.92 -0.87
N GLY A 242 14.20 13.22 0.31
CA GLY A 242 15.49 12.70 0.78
C GLY A 242 15.41 11.21 1.11
N VAL A 243 14.29 10.76 1.69
CA VAL A 243 14.03 9.36 1.96
C VAL A 243 13.82 8.57 0.66
N ARG A 244 13.06 9.10 -0.32
CA ARG A 244 12.90 8.47 -1.64
C ARG A 244 14.23 8.25 -2.35
N ARG A 245 15.07 9.29 -2.46
CA ARG A 245 16.41 9.16 -3.06
C ARG A 245 17.27 8.10 -2.39
N LYS A 246 17.26 8.05 -1.05
CA LYS A 246 17.97 7.00 -0.31
C LYS A 246 17.40 5.60 -0.56
N ALA A 247 16.08 5.47 -0.70
CA ALA A 247 15.46 4.19 -1.02
C ALA A 247 15.75 3.74 -2.45
N ILE A 248 15.76 4.64 -3.43
CA ILE A 248 16.17 4.33 -4.81
C ILE A 248 17.65 3.94 -4.88
N ALA A 249 18.54 4.67 -4.21
CA ALA A 249 19.94 4.28 -4.09
C ALA A 249 20.11 2.90 -3.43
N ALA A 250 19.34 2.62 -2.37
CA ALA A 250 19.34 1.31 -1.71
C ALA A 250 18.82 0.19 -2.63
N LEU A 251 17.80 0.47 -3.45
CA LEU A 251 17.30 -0.45 -4.46
C LEU A 251 18.39 -0.78 -5.49
N GLN A 252 19.06 0.23 -6.05
CA GLN A 252 20.16 0.05 -7.01
C GLN A 252 21.32 -0.75 -6.42
N ALA A 253 21.63 -0.54 -5.13
CA ALA A 253 22.71 -1.22 -4.43
C ALA A 253 22.32 -2.60 -3.86
N ALA A 254 21.05 -3.00 -3.94
CA ALA A 254 20.59 -4.26 -3.36
C ALA A 254 21.25 -5.45 -4.04
N SER A 255 21.70 -6.43 -3.25
CA SER A 255 22.50 -7.54 -3.76
C SER A 255 21.75 -8.35 -4.83
N TRP A 256 20.43 -8.51 -4.67
CA TRP A 256 19.58 -9.24 -5.60
C TRP A 256 19.50 -8.60 -6.98
N VAL A 257 19.57 -7.27 -7.09
CA VAL A 257 19.53 -6.57 -8.39
C VAL A 257 20.73 -6.99 -9.22
N SER A 258 21.93 -6.93 -8.63
CA SER A 258 23.15 -7.36 -9.31
C SER A 258 23.21 -8.87 -9.56
N SER A 259 22.81 -9.69 -8.58
CA SER A 259 22.92 -11.15 -8.68
C SER A 259 21.92 -11.76 -9.66
N LEU A 260 20.76 -11.12 -9.82
CA LEU A 260 19.75 -11.50 -10.80
C LEU A 260 19.88 -10.74 -12.13
N SER A 261 20.90 -9.88 -12.28
CA SER A 261 21.15 -9.09 -13.49
C SER A 261 19.94 -8.25 -13.91
N VAL A 262 19.35 -7.56 -12.93
CA VAL A 262 18.21 -6.69 -13.14
C VAL A 262 18.69 -5.29 -13.48
N GLU A 263 18.13 -4.72 -14.55
CA GLU A 263 18.33 -3.34 -14.94
C GLU A 263 17.18 -2.47 -14.44
N LEU A 264 17.52 -1.29 -13.93
CA LEU A 264 16.57 -0.33 -13.38
C LEU A 264 16.71 0.99 -14.15
N GLU A 265 15.68 1.33 -14.92
CA GLU A 265 15.61 2.54 -15.74
C GLU A 265 14.68 3.59 -15.08
N ASP A 266 14.72 4.83 -15.57
CA ASP A 266 13.80 5.92 -15.17
C ASP A 266 13.70 6.18 -13.65
N LEU A 267 14.83 6.02 -12.95
CA LEU A 267 14.88 6.17 -11.50
C LEU A 267 14.75 7.63 -11.05
N ALA A 268 15.15 8.59 -11.89
CA ALA A 268 15.04 10.01 -11.58
C ALA A 268 13.58 10.45 -11.34
N GLN A 269 12.63 9.85 -12.06
CA GLN A 269 11.19 10.07 -11.91
C GLN A 269 10.71 9.54 -10.55
N ALA A 270 11.11 8.32 -10.20
CA ALA A 270 10.80 7.70 -8.90
C ALA A 270 11.44 8.46 -7.72
N GLU A 271 12.60 9.09 -7.90
CA GLU A 271 13.17 9.98 -6.89
C GLU A 271 12.34 11.27 -6.72
N ALA A 272 11.90 11.84 -7.83
CA ALA A 272 11.21 13.13 -7.86
C ALA A 272 9.76 13.06 -7.35
N ASN A 273 9.04 11.96 -7.63
CA ASN A 273 7.59 11.85 -7.45
C ASN A 273 7.21 10.62 -6.58
N GLU A 274 6.24 10.77 -5.68
CA GLU A 274 5.81 9.70 -4.76
C GLU A 274 4.94 8.60 -5.40
N ASP A 275 4.25 8.93 -6.48
CA ASP A 275 3.40 8.02 -7.26
C ASP A 275 4.31 7.15 -8.16
N ASP A 276 5.30 7.76 -8.83
CA ASP A 276 6.35 7.04 -9.59
C ASP A 276 7.19 6.15 -8.66
N PHE A 277 7.50 6.61 -7.44
CA PHE A 277 8.23 5.82 -6.44
C PHE A 277 7.52 4.51 -6.10
N ASP A 278 6.23 4.58 -5.77
CA ASP A 278 5.45 3.42 -5.37
C ASP A 278 5.30 2.40 -6.51
N ALA A 279 5.03 2.88 -7.73
CA ALA A 279 4.95 2.04 -8.92
C ALA A 279 6.30 1.38 -9.25
N CYS A 280 7.40 2.13 -9.24
CA CYS A 280 8.75 1.63 -9.53
C CYS A 280 9.21 0.56 -8.53
N VAL A 281 9.13 0.87 -7.23
CA VAL A 281 9.60 -0.03 -6.17
C VAL A 281 8.73 -1.29 -6.12
N THR A 282 7.43 -1.17 -6.41
CA THR A 282 6.55 -2.34 -6.49
C THR A 282 6.85 -3.20 -7.71
N ALA A 283 7.12 -2.62 -8.87
CA ALA A 283 7.54 -3.36 -10.06
C ALA A 283 8.83 -4.15 -9.79
N ALA A 284 9.83 -3.53 -9.17
CA ALA A 284 11.05 -4.22 -8.75
C ALA A 284 10.79 -5.36 -7.75
N ALA A 285 9.92 -5.14 -6.76
CA ALA A 285 9.55 -6.18 -5.79
C ALA A 285 8.85 -7.38 -6.44
N LEU A 286 7.89 -7.14 -7.34
CA LEU A 286 7.16 -8.21 -8.01
C LEU A 286 8.04 -8.96 -9.02
N LEU A 287 8.93 -8.26 -9.72
CA LEU A 287 9.97 -8.89 -10.55
C LEU A 287 10.84 -9.82 -9.70
N ARG A 288 11.32 -9.34 -8.55
CA ARG A 288 12.12 -10.16 -7.63
C ARG A 288 11.37 -11.41 -7.20
N CYS A 289 10.09 -11.30 -6.84
CA CYS A 289 9.27 -12.47 -6.49
C CYS A 289 9.28 -13.52 -7.61
N VAL A 290 9.08 -13.11 -8.86
CA VAL A 290 9.07 -14.02 -10.00
C VAL A 290 10.45 -14.66 -10.22
N LEU A 291 11.52 -13.87 -10.21
CA LEU A 291 12.89 -14.35 -10.44
C LEU A 291 13.39 -15.28 -9.33
N GLU A 292 12.97 -15.05 -8.07
CA GLU A 292 13.30 -15.92 -6.93
C GLU A 292 12.34 -17.13 -6.80
N GLY A 293 11.30 -17.23 -7.62
CA GLY A 293 10.25 -18.25 -7.49
C GLY A 293 9.43 -18.13 -6.20
N ALA A 294 9.42 -16.93 -5.59
CA ALA A 294 8.64 -16.65 -4.40
C ALA A 294 7.17 -16.39 -4.77
N PRO A 295 6.20 -16.78 -3.92
CA PRO A 295 4.79 -16.52 -4.21
C PRO A 295 4.52 -15.01 -4.27
N LEU A 296 3.65 -14.59 -5.19
CA LEU A 296 3.21 -13.20 -5.29
C LEU A 296 2.28 -12.81 -4.12
N CYS A 297 1.47 -13.75 -3.64
CA CYS A 297 0.59 -13.62 -2.49
C CYS A 297 0.43 -14.99 -1.79
N PRO A 298 0.52 -15.11 -0.46
CA PRO A 298 0.26 -16.37 0.25
C PRO A 298 -1.19 -16.82 0.06
N ALA A 299 -1.42 -18.12 -0.17
CA ALA A 299 -2.76 -18.67 -0.41
C ALA A 299 -3.78 -18.36 0.69
N HIS A 300 -3.35 -18.32 1.97
CA HIS A 300 -4.23 -18.03 3.10
C HIS A 300 -4.69 -16.56 3.17
N LEU A 301 -4.15 -15.67 2.32
CA LEU A 301 -4.58 -14.28 2.18
C LEU A 301 -5.49 -14.08 0.96
N HIS A 302 -5.85 -15.15 0.24
CA HIS A 302 -6.78 -15.06 -0.88
C HIS A 302 -8.22 -15.16 -0.34
N SER A 303 -9.07 -14.26 -0.81
CA SER A 303 -10.52 -14.33 -0.62
C SER A 303 -11.17 -14.14 -2.00
N PRO A 304 -11.44 -15.24 -2.73
CA PRO A 304 -11.95 -15.19 -4.10
C PRO A 304 -13.41 -14.72 -4.17
N GLU A 305 -14.16 -14.73 -3.07
CA GLU A 305 -15.53 -14.24 -3.05
C GLU A 305 -15.60 -12.73 -2.79
N SER A 306 -14.97 -12.23 -1.73
CA SER A 306 -15.27 -10.89 -1.21
C SER A 306 -14.05 -9.98 -1.07
N GLU A 307 -13.01 -10.40 -0.34
CA GLU A 307 -11.97 -9.47 0.10
C GLU A 307 -10.84 -9.27 -0.91
N GLY A 308 -10.65 -10.20 -1.84
CA GLY A 308 -9.58 -10.18 -2.82
C GLY A 308 -8.25 -10.69 -2.29
N GLY A 309 -7.15 -10.06 -2.71
CA GLY A 309 -5.79 -10.43 -2.33
C GLY A 309 -4.81 -9.32 -2.72
N ILE A 310 -3.66 -9.26 -2.05
CA ILE A 310 -2.65 -8.22 -2.28
C ILE A 310 -1.36 -8.84 -2.80
N LEU A 311 -1.01 -8.51 -4.05
CA LEU A 311 0.26 -8.89 -4.65
C LEU A 311 1.43 -8.17 -3.97
N GLY A 312 2.54 -8.88 -3.80
CA GLY A 312 3.75 -8.43 -3.10
C GLY A 312 3.84 -8.91 -1.66
N THR A 313 2.76 -9.47 -1.10
CA THR A 313 2.75 -9.98 0.28
C THR A 313 3.45 -11.34 0.44
N GLY A 314 3.61 -12.12 -0.64
CA GLY A 314 4.14 -13.49 -0.53
C GLY A 314 5.63 -13.59 -0.21
N SER A 315 6.34 -12.47 -0.33
CA SER A 315 7.78 -12.35 -0.10
C SER A 315 8.14 -11.64 1.20
N VAL A 316 7.17 -11.36 2.07
CA VAL A 316 7.35 -10.64 3.34
C VAL A 316 6.73 -11.44 4.48
N ASN A 317 7.45 -11.56 5.60
CA ASN A 317 6.91 -12.18 6.80
C ASN A 317 6.09 -11.17 7.61
N LEU A 318 4.78 -11.15 7.37
CA LEU A 318 3.82 -10.26 8.05
C LEU A 318 3.69 -10.51 9.56
N GLY A 319 4.24 -11.62 10.08
CA GLY A 319 4.32 -11.90 11.52
C GLY A 319 5.47 -11.18 12.23
N LEU A 320 6.40 -10.56 11.49
CA LEU A 320 7.51 -9.81 12.07
C LEU A 320 7.14 -8.35 12.37
N PRO A 321 7.76 -7.73 13.39
CA PRO A 321 7.56 -6.31 13.67
C PRO A 321 7.90 -5.43 12.48
N LEU A 322 7.00 -4.48 12.20
CA LEU A 322 7.17 -3.46 11.18
C LEU A 322 8.48 -2.67 11.39
N ARG A 323 9.29 -2.54 10.34
CA ARG A 323 10.52 -1.74 10.32
C ARG A 323 10.27 -0.40 9.63
N THR A 324 11.02 0.61 10.01
CA THR A 324 11.07 1.90 9.29
C THR A 324 12.37 1.99 8.50
N PHE A 325 12.28 2.37 7.23
CA PHE A 325 13.43 2.63 6.40
C PHE A 325 14.14 3.89 6.89
N SER A 326 15.43 3.76 7.23
CA SER A 326 16.24 4.87 7.76
C SER A 326 17.32 5.35 6.79
N GLY A 327 17.50 4.67 5.64
CA GLY A 327 18.55 4.95 4.68
C GLY A 327 19.98 4.86 5.23
N ARG A 328 20.17 4.42 6.48
CA ARG A 328 21.49 4.10 7.02
C ARG A 328 21.81 2.68 6.61
N GLU A 329 22.80 2.53 5.74
CA GLU A 329 23.50 1.27 5.55
C GLU A 329 23.89 0.76 6.95
N ARG A 330 23.29 -0.34 7.39
CA ARG A 330 23.97 -1.11 8.44
C ARG A 330 25.22 -1.64 7.74
N PRO A 331 26.43 -1.30 8.20
CA PRO A 331 27.62 -1.97 7.70
C PRO A 331 27.34 -3.46 7.81
N LEU A 332 27.41 -4.18 6.68
CA LEU A 332 27.27 -5.63 6.65
C LEU A 332 28.12 -6.15 7.80
N ALA A 333 27.48 -6.72 8.82
CA ALA A 333 28.17 -7.25 9.96
C ALA A 333 29.13 -8.30 9.39
N ARG A 334 30.43 -7.97 9.35
CA ARG A 334 31.46 -8.88 8.85
C ARG A 334 31.19 -10.24 9.48
N PRO A 335 31.05 -11.32 8.69
CA PRO A 335 30.80 -12.63 9.25
C PRO A 335 31.88 -12.88 10.29
N LYS A 336 31.47 -13.03 11.56
CA LYS A 336 32.39 -13.35 12.64
C LYS A 336 33.06 -14.65 12.23
N ARG A 337 34.32 -14.58 11.79
CA ARG A 337 35.20 -15.75 11.65
C ARG A 337 35.19 -16.41 13.02
N THR A 338 34.45 -17.50 13.14
CA THR A 338 34.50 -18.41 14.27
C THR A 338 35.87 -19.07 14.24
N VAL A 339 36.85 -18.42 14.84
CA VAL A 339 38.08 -19.08 15.26
C VAL A 339 37.66 -20.06 16.35
N ARG A 340 37.59 -21.34 15.99
CA ARG A 340 37.57 -22.45 16.96
C ARG A 340 38.84 -22.33 17.80
N GLN A 341 38.69 -21.91 19.05
CA GLN A 341 39.62 -22.30 20.11
C GLN A 341 38.85 -23.14 21.11
N ALA A 342 39.34 -24.36 21.28
CA ALA A 342 38.88 -25.33 22.24
C ALA A 342 39.47 -25.04 23.63
N ALA A 343 38.76 -25.59 24.63
CA ALA A 343 39.13 -25.81 26.03
C ALA A 343 38.93 -24.64 27.01
N GLY A 344 38.17 -24.94 28.07
CA GLY A 344 38.12 -24.12 29.28
C GLY A 344 36.78 -24.15 30.00
N SER A 345 36.52 -25.22 30.75
CA SER A 345 35.40 -25.36 31.68
C SER A 345 35.43 -24.29 32.80
N GLY A 346 34.29 -23.66 33.09
CA GLY A 346 34.13 -22.83 34.28
C GLY A 346 32.70 -22.34 34.44
N ARG A 347 31.97 -22.93 35.39
CA ARG A 347 30.65 -22.47 35.85
C ARG A 347 30.74 -21.04 36.41
N SER A 348 29.78 -20.19 36.06
CA SER A 348 29.26 -19.17 36.97
C SER A 348 27.83 -18.79 36.60
N VAL A 349 26.97 -18.89 37.61
CA VAL A 349 25.56 -18.50 37.62
C VAL A 349 25.51 -17.14 38.30
N ALA A 350 25.12 -16.07 37.58
CA ALA A 350 24.42 -14.90 38.13
C ALA A 350 24.19 -13.81 37.06
N SER A 351 22.92 -13.42 36.96
CA SER A 351 22.41 -12.07 36.65
C SER A 351 22.96 -11.29 35.44
N VAL A 352 22.14 -11.14 34.39
CA VAL A 352 21.76 -9.82 33.87
C VAL A 352 20.32 -9.89 33.36
N LEU A 353 19.40 -9.42 34.20
CA LEU A 353 18.14 -8.83 33.76
C LEU A 353 18.44 -7.54 32.97
N ARG A 354 17.61 -7.28 31.96
CA ARG A 354 17.42 -6.04 31.15
C ARG A 354 17.96 -6.10 29.72
N ALA A 355 17.03 -6.20 28.78
CA ALA A 355 16.72 -5.07 27.89
C ALA A 355 15.29 -5.24 27.34
N ASP A 356 14.30 -5.02 28.21
CA ASP A 356 13.02 -4.51 27.76
C ASP A 356 13.30 -3.17 27.08
N PHE A 357 13.14 -3.09 25.77
CA PHE A 357 13.02 -1.82 25.08
C PHE A 357 11.66 -1.23 25.46
N GLY A 358 11.60 -0.64 26.64
CA GLY A 358 10.58 0.32 27.01
C GLY A 358 10.63 1.44 25.97
N ALA A 359 9.66 1.44 25.06
CA ALA A 359 9.21 2.67 24.43
C ALA A 359 8.69 3.56 25.57
N ALA A 360 9.63 4.22 26.24
CA ALA A 360 9.34 5.16 27.30
C ALA A 360 8.30 6.13 26.75
N ASN A 361 7.30 6.40 27.57
CA ASN A 361 6.17 7.29 27.32
C ASN A 361 6.71 8.72 27.12
N ARG A 362 7.35 8.98 25.97
CA ARG A 362 7.96 10.26 25.65
C ARG A 362 6.81 11.23 25.38
N ILE A 363 6.75 12.23 26.23
CA ILE A 363 5.75 13.30 26.21
C ILE A 363 6.46 14.52 25.66
N PHE A 364 6.00 15.03 24.52
CA PHE A 364 6.47 16.29 23.96
C PHE A 364 5.38 17.34 24.18
N ARG A 365 5.71 18.47 24.80
CA ARG A 365 4.78 19.59 25.01
C ARG A 365 4.99 20.64 23.93
N CYS A 366 3.91 21.25 23.47
CA CYS A 366 4.02 22.40 22.57
C CYS A 366 4.71 23.56 23.33
N PRO A 367 5.81 24.12 22.80
CA PRO A 367 6.56 25.18 23.47
C PRO A 367 5.94 26.57 23.31
N ILE A 368 4.92 26.72 22.46
CA ILE A 368 4.21 28.00 22.29
C ILE A 368 3.53 28.36 23.61
N ALA A 369 3.85 29.55 24.12
CA ALA A 369 3.31 30.06 25.39
C ALA A 369 1.77 29.99 25.42
N GLY A 370 1.23 29.41 26.50
CA GLY A 370 -0.21 29.23 26.70
C GLY A 370 -0.83 28.04 25.95
N CYS A 371 -0.04 27.17 25.31
CA CYS A 371 -0.54 25.96 24.71
C CYS A 371 -0.37 24.72 25.60
N ASP A 372 -1.47 24.03 25.90
CA ASP A 372 -1.47 22.80 26.71
C ASP A 372 -1.33 21.52 25.88
N LYS A 373 -1.07 21.61 24.57
CA LYS A 373 -1.00 20.42 23.70
C LYS A 373 0.19 19.54 24.07
N VAL A 374 -0.12 18.26 24.25
CA VAL A 374 0.84 17.18 24.48
C VAL A 374 0.81 16.21 23.30
N PHE A 375 1.99 15.84 22.79
CA PHE A 375 2.21 14.78 21.81
C PHE A 375 2.78 13.55 22.52
N GLN A 376 2.09 12.42 22.41
CA GLN A 376 2.46 11.16 23.07
C GLN A 376 3.20 10.23 22.12
N GLY A 377 4.33 9.68 22.57
CA GLY A 377 5.12 8.67 21.86
C GLY A 377 5.95 9.22 20.70
N SER A 378 5.46 10.23 19.98
CA SER A 378 6.17 10.93 18.92
C SER A 378 5.71 12.40 18.83
N ARG A 379 6.41 13.20 18.03
CA ARG A 379 6.00 14.58 17.67
C ARG A 379 5.02 14.62 16.51
N GLY A 380 4.47 13.48 16.06
CA GLY A 380 3.57 13.41 14.91
C GLY A 380 2.38 14.38 15.03
N GLY A 381 2.13 15.15 13.97
CA GLY A 381 1.05 16.14 13.91
C GLY A 381 1.36 17.50 14.55
N TRP A 382 2.61 17.76 14.97
CA TRP A 382 3.04 19.07 15.45
C TRP A 382 2.81 20.17 14.39
N ASP A 383 3.07 19.85 13.12
CA ASP A 383 3.04 20.79 12.01
C ASP A 383 1.62 21.31 11.75
N ALA A 384 0.62 20.44 11.74
CA ALA A 384 -0.79 20.80 11.61
C ALA A 384 -1.28 21.59 12.83
N HIS A 385 -0.76 21.28 14.02
CA HIS A 385 -1.10 21.97 15.26
C HIS A 385 -0.58 23.41 15.25
N VAL A 386 0.74 23.61 15.05
CA VAL A 386 1.38 24.93 15.10
C VAL A 386 1.02 25.80 13.90
N GLY A 387 0.77 25.17 12.75
CA GLY A 387 0.30 25.83 11.53
C GLY A 387 -1.11 26.41 11.64
N SER A 388 -1.89 26.05 12.66
CA SER A 388 -3.28 26.51 12.81
C SER A 388 -3.38 27.83 13.58
N ARG A 389 -3.79 28.91 12.91
CA ARG A 389 -4.15 30.19 13.56
C ARG A 389 -5.26 30.02 14.60
N ARG A 390 -6.17 29.09 14.38
CA ARG A 390 -7.26 28.80 15.33
C ARG A 390 -6.73 28.26 16.66
N LEU A 391 -5.65 27.46 16.62
CA LEU A 391 -5.07 26.85 17.82
C LEU A 391 -4.07 27.79 18.51
N HIS A 392 -3.44 28.70 17.76
CA HIS A 392 -2.48 29.67 18.29
C HIS A 392 -2.71 31.08 17.74
N PRO A 393 -3.85 31.72 18.07
CA PRO A 393 -4.21 33.02 17.48
C PRO A 393 -3.25 34.15 17.87
N GLY A 394 -2.63 34.06 19.05
CA GLY A 394 -1.67 35.06 19.55
C GLY A 394 -0.20 34.80 19.20
N TRP A 395 0.14 33.63 18.66
CA TRP A 395 1.51 33.30 18.28
C TRP A 395 1.70 33.63 16.79
N HIS A 396 2.51 34.65 16.49
CA HIS A 396 2.67 35.25 15.16
C HIS A 396 1.35 35.53 14.43
N PRO A 397 0.51 36.46 14.92
CA PRO A 397 -0.77 36.77 14.28
C PRO A 397 -0.63 37.30 12.84
N GLU A 398 0.54 37.82 12.48
CA GLU A 398 0.91 38.32 11.15
C GLU A 398 1.17 37.22 10.11
N LEU A 399 1.45 35.99 10.54
CA LEU A 399 1.68 34.87 9.64
C LEU A 399 0.34 34.18 9.32
N GLU A 400 -0.16 34.47 8.12
CA GLU A 400 -1.45 33.94 7.65
C GLU A 400 -1.35 32.49 7.17
N GLU A 401 -0.27 32.19 6.45
CA GLU A 401 -0.06 30.91 5.81
C GLU A 401 0.50 29.86 6.78
N ALA A 402 -0.09 28.66 6.76
CA ALA A 402 0.31 27.57 7.64
C ALA A 402 1.78 27.15 7.46
N HIS A 403 2.29 27.23 6.23
CA HIS A 403 3.68 26.93 5.92
C HIS A 403 4.66 27.91 6.59
N ASP A 404 4.36 29.20 6.61
CA ASP A 404 5.24 30.21 7.19
C ASP A 404 5.28 30.10 8.71
N ARG A 405 4.13 29.78 9.32
CA ARG A 405 4.04 29.45 10.74
C ARG A 405 4.88 28.23 11.10
N LYS A 406 4.84 27.15 10.30
CA LYS A 406 5.69 25.97 10.52
C LYS A 406 7.19 26.32 10.48
N ARG A 407 7.62 27.09 9.47
CA ARG A 407 9.02 27.54 9.36
C ARG A 407 9.44 28.41 10.55
N ARG A 408 8.56 29.32 10.99
CA ARG A 408 8.79 30.14 12.17
C ARG A 408 8.91 29.29 13.44
N PHE A 409 8.07 28.28 13.61
CA PHE A 409 8.14 27.34 14.73
C PHE A 409 9.49 26.61 14.78
N GLU A 410 9.96 26.09 13.64
CA GLU A 410 11.23 25.38 13.55
C GLU A 410 12.42 26.27 13.90
N ALA A 411 12.36 27.56 13.53
CA ALA A 411 13.39 28.54 13.84
C ALA A 411 13.39 28.96 15.32
N GLU A 412 12.23 29.09 15.95
CA GLU A 412 12.10 29.56 17.34
C GLU A 412 12.29 28.45 18.38
N PHE A 413 11.94 27.21 18.06
CA PHE A 413 11.97 26.09 18.99
C PHE A 413 12.80 24.91 18.47
N PRO A 414 14.09 25.10 18.13
CA PRO A 414 14.94 24.02 17.60
C PRO A 414 15.08 22.83 18.58
N GLU A 415 15.02 23.09 19.88
CA GLU A 415 15.05 22.07 20.94
C GLU A 415 13.80 21.17 20.94
N PHE A 416 12.68 21.62 20.37
CA PHE A 416 11.51 20.76 20.20
C PHE A 416 11.84 19.56 19.31
N PHE A 417 12.84 19.65 18.41
CA PHE A 417 13.19 18.63 17.43
C PHE A 417 14.37 17.73 17.82
N GLN A 418 15.14 18.12 18.83
CA GLN A 418 16.25 17.32 19.40
C GLN A 418 15.68 16.18 20.26
#